data_AF-A0A9W9B181-F1
#
_entry.id   AF-A0A9W9B181-F1
#
_cell.length_a   1.000
_cell.length_b   1.000
_cell.length_c   1.000
_cell.angle_alpha   90.00
_cell.angle_beta   90.00
_cell.angle_gamma   90.00
#
_symmetry.space_group_name_H-M   'P 1'
#
loop_
_entity.id
_entity.type
_entity.pdbx_description
1 polymer ?
#
loop_
_entity_poly.entity_id
_entity_poly.type
_entity_poly.pdbx_seq_one_letter_code
_entity_poly.pdbx_strand_id
1 'polypeptide(L)'
;MSTAHRPTWDPAQARDVKGGSRQVSVRDMPSHTKLKFRQIGQTSTSEVVKRDLRAELLAAEQEAKNKKRKAEGLPLEVEDTPAPVADDETNKRRKLLQDAIELDKDDDDEEEEEDNEKETERNKGQDDNEDDNSDDDDSDEEDDTAALLRELEKIKRERAEDKARLEREQSASEAASREIDIATANPLLNLAAALGQPTNINTTAPGTFAVKRRWDDDLIFKNQAMSSRDKPQGQFVNDLLRTEFHKKFMSKFIKSSQLELYTVR
;
A
#
# COMPACT_ATOMS: atom_id res chain seq x y z
N MET A 1 46.89 -41.62 40.52
CA MET A 1 47.31 -40.35 39.88
C MET A 1 46.28 -39.29 40.27
N SER A 2 46.62 -38.34 41.13
CA SER A 2 45.76 -37.19 41.44
C SER A 2 46.18 -36.01 40.57
N THR A 3 45.31 -35.52 39.69
CA THR A 3 45.60 -34.38 38.81
C THR A 3 45.25 -33.06 39.50
N ALA A 4 46.15 -32.07 39.45
CA ALA A 4 45.93 -30.75 40.04
C ALA A 4 44.90 -29.89 39.27
N HIS A 5 44.73 -30.15 37.97
CA HIS A 5 43.70 -29.50 37.15
C HIS A 5 42.32 -30.10 37.48
N ARG A 6 41.44 -29.27 38.06
CA ARG A 6 40.08 -29.65 38.47
C ARG A 6 39.11 -28.56 38.03
N PRO A 7 37.88 -28.90 37.60
CA PRO A 7 36.84 -27.92 37.35
C PRO A 7 36.37 -27.28 38.66
N THR A 8 35.89 -26.04 38.57
CA THR A 8 35.28 -25.33 39.69
C THR A 8 33.81 -25.73 39.79
N TRP A 9 33.45 -26.52 40.80
CA TRP A 9 32.05 -26.90 41.06
C TRP A 9 31.32 -25.87 41.91
N ASP A 10 31.99 -25.37 42.95
CA ASP A 10 31.47 -24.33 43.82
C ASP A 10 32.23 -23.01 43.56
N PRO A 11 31.54 -21.93 43.15
CA PRO A 11 32.19 -20.64 42.96
C PRO A 11 32.60 -20.04 44.31
N ALA A 12 33.68 -19.25 44.31
CA ALA A 12 34.11 -18.53 45.50
C ALA A 12 32.99 -17.59 46.00
N GLN A 13 32.56 -17.79 47.25
CA GLN A 13 31.55 -16.93 47.87
C GLN A 13 32.22 -15.68 48.45
N ALA A 14 31.66 -14.51 48.14
CA ALA A 14 32.09 -13.27 48.76
C ALA A 14 31.87 -13.33 50.28
N ARG A 15 32.88 -12.90 51.04
CA ARG A 15 32.82 -12.67 52.48
C ARG A 15 33.22 -11.23 52.74
N ASP A 16 32.66 -10.63 53.77
CA ASP A 16 32.91 -9.24 54.11
C ASP A 16 34.37 -9.10 54.59
N VAL A 17 35.22 -8.53 53.74
CA VAL A 17 36.64 -8.32 54.05
C VAL A 17 36.74 -7.06 54.89
N LYS A 18 36.63 -7.20 56.22
CA LYS A 18 36.71 -6.10 57.21
C LYS A 18 38.11 -5.49 57.39
N GLY A 19 38.97 -5.56 56.37
CA GLY A 19 40.34 -5.04 56.41
C GLY A 19 40.57 -4.00 55.33
N GLY A 20 40.49 -2.72 55.68
CA GLY A 20 40.85 -1.63 54.76
C GLY A 20 42.35 -1.60 54.53
N SER A 21 42.81 -2.22 53.43
CA SER A 21 44.20 -2.08 53.00
C SER A 21 44.47 -0.64 52.54
N ARG A 22 45.71 -0.17 52.70
CA ARG A 22 46.15 1.13 52.17
C ARG A 22 46.55 1.07 50.69
N GLN A 23 46.26 -0.06 50.03
CA GLN A 23 46.54 -0.30 48.63
C GLN A 23 45.29 0.07 47.83
N VAL A 24 45.40 1.06 46.95
CA VAL A 24 44.30 1.51 46.09
C VAL A 24 44.65 1.26 44.62
N SER A 25 43.69 0.76 43.85
CA SER A 25 43.86 0.59 42.40
C SER A 25 43.71 1.93 41.68
N VAL A 26 44.33 2.07 40.51
CA VAL A 26 44.11 3.23 39.62
C VAL A 26 42.63 3.36 39.24
N ARG A 27 41.88 2.24 39.19
CA ARG A 27 40.43 2.24 38.92
C ARG A 27 39.58 2.74 40.10
N ASP A 28 40.12 2.70 41.32
CA ASP A 28 39.45 3.18 42.54
C ASP A 28 39.71 4.67 42.78
N MET A 29 40.51 5.30 41.91
CA MET A 29 40.69 6.74 41.95
C MET A 29 39.35 7.45 41.71
N PRO A 30 39.09 8.59 42.37
CA PRO A 30 37.83 9.32 42.21
C PRO A 30 37.53 9.63 40.75
N SER A 31 36.46 9.01 40.22
CA SER A 31 35.97 9.21 38.85
C SER A 31 34.44 9.19 38.86
N HIS A 32 33.81 9.96 37.96
CA HIS A 32 32.36 10.13 37.86
C HIS A 32 31.68 10.44 39.21
N THR A 33 32.27 11.37 39.99
CA THR A 33 31.79 11.76 41.32
C THR A 33 30.44 12.48 41.33
N LYS A 34 29.90 12.82 40.15
CA LYS A 34 28.61 13.48 39.99
C LYS A 34 27.65 12.59 39.20
N LEU A 35 26.56 12.19 39.85
CA LEU A 35 25.47 11.48 39.19
C LEU A 35 24.67 12.43 38.30
N LYS A 36 24.30 11.96 37.11
CA LYS A 36 23.42 12.67 36.18
C LYS A 36 21.98 12.27 36.46
N PHE A 37 21.11 13.27 36.64
CA PHE A 37 19.67 13.06 36.77
C PHE A 37 18.97 13.43 35.46
N ARG A 38 17.94 12.66 35.10
CA ARG A 38 17.10 12.96 33.93
C ARG A 38 16.44 14.31 34.12
N GLN A 39 16.61 15.20 33.15
CA GLN A 39 15.93 16.50 33.13
C GLN A 39 14.53 16.38 32.53
N ILE A 40 13.73 17.42 32.72
CA ILE A 40 12.47 17.59 32.00
C ILE A 40 12.78 17.58 30.48
N GLY A 41 12.04 16.78 29.72
CA GLY A 41 12.29 16.49 28.30
C GLY A 41 13.16 15.25 28.03
N GLN A 42 13.77 14.63 29.05
CA GLN A 42 14.60 13.41 28.91
C GLN A 42 13.93 12.16 29.50
N THR A 43 12.60 12.09 29.41
CA THR A 43 11.82 10.98 29.98
C THR A 43 11.99 10.94 31.51
N SER A 44 11.82 12.10 32.17
CA SER A 44 11.77 12.18 33.63
C SER A 44 10.58 11.38 34.17
N THR A 45 10.72 10.78 35.36
CA THR A 45 9.67 9.98 36.00
C THR A 45 8.36 10.76 36.14
N SER A 46 8.45 12.04 36.49
CA SER A 46 7.30 12.95 36.63
C SER A 46 6.52 13.17 35.34
N GLU A 47 7.15 13.01 34.19
CA GLU A 47 6.50 13.14 32.89
C GLU A 47 5.96 11.80 32.40
N VAL A 48 6.72 10.72 32.58
CA VAL A 48 6.29 9.37 32.20
C VAL A 48 5.00 8.99 32.91
N VAL A 49 4.86 9.34 34.19
CA VAL A 49 3.63 9.09 34.97
C VAL A 49 2.40 9.81 34.40
N LYS A 50 2.59 10.95 33.71
CA LYS A 50 1.49 11.74 33.14
C LYS A 50 1.13 11.31 31.71
N ARG A 51 1.99 10.56 31.02
CA ARG A 51 1.78 10.15 29.63
C ARG A 51 0.96 8.87 29.58
N ASP A 52 0.02 8.80 28.64
CA ASP A 52 -0.60 7.55 28.25
C ASP A 52 0.30 6.80 27.26
N LEU A 53 1.16 5.94 27.81
CA LEU A 53 2.12 5.16 27.04
C LEU A 53 1.45 4.16 26.09
N ARG A 54 0.22 3.72 26.38
CA ARG A 54 -0.48 2.75 25.55
C ARG A 54 -0.95 3.41 24.26
N ALA A 55 -1.59 4.57 24.36
CA ALA A 55 -2.05 5.33 23.20
C ALA A 55 -0.87 5.74 22.30
N GLU A 56 0.22 6.24 22.90
CA GLU A 56 1.43 6.62 22.16
C GLU A 56 2.07 5.42 21.43
N LEU A 57 2.15 4.27 22.10
CA LEU A 57 2.67 3.04 21.49
C LEU A 57 1.82 2.59 20.31
N LEU A 58 0.49 2.58 20.44
CA LEU A 58 -0.41 2.17 19.36
C LEU A 58 -0.29 3.08 18.14
N ALA A 59 -0.21 4.40 18.34
CA ALA A 59 0.04 5.35 17.25
C ALA A 59 1.39 5.10 16.57
N ALA A 60 2.46 4.92 17.36
CA ALA A 60 3.80 4.64 16.84
C ALA A 60 3.86 3.29 16.08
N GLU A 61 3.13 2.27 16.54
CA GLU A 61 3.01 0.99 15.84
C GLU A 61 2.26 1.14 14.51
N GLN A 62 1.17 1.89 14.47
CA GLN A 62 0.43 2.17 13.24
C GLN A 62 1.31 2.93 12.23
N GLU A 63 2.03 3.96 12.66
CA GLU A 63 2.98 4.68 11.82
C GLU A 63 4.10 3.77 11.29
N ALA A 64 4.66 2.92 12.15
CA ALA A 64 5.70 1.97 11.77
C ALA A 64 5.18 0.93 10.77
N LYS A 65 3.96 0.42 10.95
CA LYS A 65 3.27 -0.48 10.01
C LYS A 65 3.05 0.22 8.66
N ASN A 66 2.49 1.43 8.67
CA ASN A 66 2.25 2.20 7.46
C ASN A 66 3.57 2.55 6.72
N LYS A 67 4.66 2.82 7.44
CA LYS A 67 5.98 3.01 6.84
C LYS A 67 6.51 1.75 6.18
N LYS A 68 6.36 0.57 6.81
CA LYS A 68 6.73 -0.72 6.20
C LYS A 68 5.89 -1.00 4.96
N ARG A 69 4.57 -0.82 5.07
CA ARG A 69 3.62 -1.03 3.98
C ARG A 69 3.90 -0.13 2.77
N LYS A 70 4.20 1.15 3.02
CA LYS A 70 4.62 2.11 1.98
C LYS A 70 5.93 1.68 1.32
N ALA A 71 6.89 1.13 2.07
CA ALA A 71 8.14 0.61 1.50
C ALA A 71 7.92 -0.65 0.65
N GLU A 72 6.89 -1.43 0.98
CA GLU A 72 6.44 -2.60 0.21
C GLU A 72 5.50 -2.24 -0.97
N GLY A 73 5.13 -0.96 -1.12
CA GLY A 73 4.28 -0.47 -2.21
C GLY A 73 2.79 -0.76 -2.05
N LEU A 74 2.35 -1.17 -0.86
CA LEU A 74 0.95 -1.49 -0.55
C LEU A 74 0.23 -0.24 0.03
N PRO A 75 -1.09 -0.04 -0.24
CA PRO A 75 -1.81 1.16 0.18
C PRO A 75 -1.87 1.32 1.70
N LEU A 76 -1.79 2.54 2.21
CA LEU A 76 -1.82 2.85 3.65
C LEU A 76 -3.08 2.26 4.31
N GLU A 77 -2.97 1.70 5.52
CA GLU A 77 -4.18 1.50 6.34
C GLU A 77 -4.51 2.87 6.89
N VAL A 78 -5.67 3.38 6.48
CA VAL A 78 -6.34 4.46 7.17
C VAL A 78 -7.41 3.78 8.01
N GLU A 79 -7.18 3.67 9.31
CA GLU A 79 -8.20 3.30 10.29
C GLU A 79 -9.14 4.50 10.50
N ASP A 80 -9.95 4.83 9.49
CA ASP A 80 -11.19 5.58 9.71
C ASP A 80 -12.30 4.56 9.97
N THR A 81 -12.29 3.99 11.17
CA THR A 81 -13.44 3.49 11.96
C THR A 81 -12.91 2.59 13.08
N PRO A 82 -13.44 2.68 14.31
CA PRO A 82 -13.22 1.64 15.31
C PRO A 82 -13.91 0.36 14.81
N ALA A 83 -13.19 -0.50 14.10
CA ALA A 83 -13.67 -1.81 13.74
C ALA A 83 -13.90 -2.60 15.05
N PRO A 84 -15.14 -3.06 15.32
CA PRO A 84 -15.37 -3.96 16.43
C PRO A 84 -14.66 -5.28 16.10
N VAL A 85 -13.97 -5.82 17.09
CA VAL A 85 -13.36 -7.15 17.06
C VAL A 85 -14.45 -8.24 16.90
N ALA A 86 -15.01 -8.42 15.69
CA ALA A 86 -16.04 -9.44 15.44
C ALA A 86 -16.23 -9.89 13.97
N ASP A 87 -15.41 -9.48 12.99
CA ASP A 87 -15.82 -9.60 11.58
C ASP A 87 -15.55 -10.92 10.83
N ASP A 88 -14.85 -11.89 11.41
CA ASP A 88 -14.69 -13.19 10.73
C ASP A 88 -15.86 -14.17 10.96
N GLU A 89 -16.59 -14.04 12.07
CA GLU A 89 -17.77 -14.88 12.35
C GLU A 89 -19.07 -14.27 11.80
N THR A 90 -19.21 -12.94 11.85
CA THR A 90 -20.39 -12.23 11.32
C THR A 90 -20.48 -12.36 9.80
N ASN A 91 -19.36 -12.24 9.08
CA ASN A 91 -19.31 -12.41 7.63
C ASN A 91 -19.59 -13.86 7.21
N LYS A 92 -19.14 -14.87 7.98
CA LYS A 92 -19.51 -16.27 7.75
C LYS A 92 -20.98 -16.52 8.01
N ARG A 93 -21.55 -15.95 9.08
CA ARG A 93 -22.97 -16.09 9.44
C ARG A 93 -23.88 -15.40 8.42
N ARG A 94 -23.49 -14.23 7.91
CA ARG A 94 -24.19 -13.52 6.84
C ARG A 94 -24.19 -14.31 5.53
N LYS A 95 -23.05 -14.91 5.17
CA LYS A 95 -22.94 -15.76 3.98
C LYS A 95 -23.80 -17.02 4.09
N LEU A 96 -23.84 -17.66 5.27
CA LEU A 96 -24.68 -18.84 5.52
C LEU A 96 -26.18 -18.54 5.44
N LEU A 97 -26.60 -17.36 5.96
CA LEU A 97 -27.99 -16.93 5.87
C LEU A 97 -28.42 -16.68 4.42
N GLN A 98 -27.53 -16.11 3.62
CA GLN A 98 -27.81 -15.83 2.21
C GLN A 98 -27.91 -17.12 1.38
N ASP A 99 -27.02 -18.09 1.65
CA ASP A 99 -27.04 -19.42 1.03
C ASP A 99 -28.32 -20.19 1.37
N ALA A 100 -28.80 -20.08 2.62
CA ALA A 100 -30.06 -20.70 3.06
C ALA A 100 -31.30 -20.08 2.41
N ILE A 101 -31.30 -18.75 2.20
CA ILE A 101 -32.41 -18.05 1.52
C ILE A 101 -32.43 -18.39 0.02
N GLU A 102 -31.28 -18.60 -0.60
CA GLU A 102 -31.21 -19.04 -2.01
C GLU A 102 -31.67 -20.50 -2.17
N LEU A 103 -31.37 -21.38 -1.21
CA LEU A 103 -31.81 -22.78 -1.22
C LEU A 103 -33.32 -22.95 -0.96
N ASP A 104 -33.92 -22.07 -0.15
CA ASP A 104 -35.37 -22.07 0.16
C ASP A 104 -36.22 -21.51 -0.99
N LYS A 105 -35.58 -20.83 -1.96
CA LYS A 105 -36.26 -20.20 -3.10
C LYS A 105 -36.41 -21.11 -4.33
N ASP A 106 -35.77 -22.27 -4.31
CA ASP A 106 -35.74 -23.25 -5.41
C ASP A 106 -36.56 -24.53 -5.09
N ASP A 107 -37.30 -24.61 -3.98
CA ASP A 107 -38.01 -25.82 -3.53
C ASP A 107 -39.55 -25.67 -3.38
N ASP A 108 -40.17 -24.74 -4.11
CA ASP A 108 -41.64 -24.65 -4.21
C ASP A 108 -42.08 -24.63 -5.68
N ASP A 109 -42.00 -25.80 -6.33
CA ASP A 109 -42.73 -26.14 -7.57
C ASP A 109 -43.07 -27.64 -7.54
N GLU A 110 -44.20 -28.02 -6.92
CA GLU A 110 -45.12 -29.12 -7.36
C GLU A 110 -46.35 -29.30 -6.41
N GLU A 111 -47.46 -28.66 -6.82
CA GLU A 111 -48.91 -28.99 -6.78
C GLU A 111 -49.58 -29.77 -5.61
N GLU A 112 -50.69 -29.20 -5.08
CA GLU A 112 -52.03 -29.85 -5.06
C GLU A 112 -53.17 -28.85 -4.73
N GLU A 113 -54.30 -28.97 -5.45
CA GLU A 113 -55.49 -28.11 -5.48
C GLU A 113 -56.54 -28.38 -4.36
N GLU A 114 -57.37 -27.37 -4.01
CA GLU A 114 -58.86 -27.36 -4.10
C GLU A 114 -59.56 -26.31 -3.19
N ASP A 115 -60.31 -25.40 -3.84
CA ASP A 115 -61.57 -24.69 -3.52
C ASP A 115 -62.10 -24.44 -2.08
N ASN A 116 -62.40 -23.16 -1.74
CA ASN A 116 -63.80 -22.67 -1.59
C ASN A 116 -63.99 -21.16 -1.26
N GLU A 117 -64.75 -20.50 -2.13
CA GLU A 117 -65.78 -19.44 -2.01
C GLU A 117 -65.88 -18.39 -0.86
N LYS A 118 -65.97 -17.13 -1.34
CA LYS A 118 -66.96 -16.04 -1.08
C LYS A 118 -66.98 -15.16 0.20
N GLU A 119 -66.76 -13.87 -0.09
CA GLU A 119 -67.45 -12.62 0.36
C GLU A 119 -68.03 -12.48 1.77
N THR A 120 -67.66 -11.39 2.48
CA THR A 120 -68.55 -10.24 2.77
C THR A 120 -67.86 -9.13 3.62
N GLU A 121 -67.79 -7.93 3.04
CA GLU A 121 -68.17 -6.60 3.57
C GLU A 121 -67.89 -6.12 5.03
N ARG A 122 -67.29 -4.90 5.09
CA ARG A 122 -67.66 -3.65 5.86
C ARG A 122 -66.71 -3.06 6.94
N ASN A 123 -66.37 -1.79 6.67
CA ASN A 123 -66.36 -0.57 7.52
C ASN A 123 -65.15 -0.15 8.42
N LYS A 124 -64.50 0.97 7.99
CA LYS A 124 -64.49 2.34 8.59
C LYS A 124 -63.67 2.68 9.87
N GLY A 125 -62.87 3.76 9.75
CA GLY A 125 -62.40 4.69 10.80
C GLY A 125 -60.88 4.96 10.71
N GLN A 126 -60.38 6.04 10.09
CA GLN A 126 -60.17 7.41 10.60
C GLN A 126 -59.20 7.49 11.81
N ASP A 127 -58.01 8.10 11.63
CA ASP A 127 -57.55 9.24 12.43
C ASP A 127 -56.28 9.90 11.81
N ASP A 128 -56.20 11.21 12.01
CA ASP A 128 -55.27 12.21 11.48
C ASP A 128 -53.88 12.19 12.16
N ASN A 129 -52.86 12.75 11.50
CA ASN A 129 -52.02 13.82 12.06
C ASN A 129 -51.04 14.41 11.03
N GLU A 130 -51.04 15.75 11.01
CA GLU A 130 -50.25 16.70 10.23
C GLU A 130 -48.81 16.85 10.79
N ASP A 131 -47.85 17.29 9.96
CA ASP A 131 -47.09 18.53 10.22
C ASP A 131 -46.28 18.94 8.96
N ASP A 132 -46.50 20.19 8.55
CA ASP A 132 -45.84 20.95 7.49
C ASP A 132 -45.23 22.18 8.17
N ASN A 133 -43.99 22.53 7.85
CA ASN A 133 -43.44 23.81 8.28
C ASN A 133 -42.42 24.34 7.26
N SER A 134 -42.90 25.33 6.51
CA SER A 134 -42.15 26.32 5.73
C SER A 134 -42.56 27.70 6.26
N ASP A 135 -41.59 28.57 6.50
CA ASP A 135 -41.72 29.99 6.93
C ASP A 135 -40.69 30.77 6.07
N ASP A 136 -41.08 31.52 5.02
CA ASP A 136 -41.60 32.93 4.95
C ASP A 136 -40.49 33.98 5.28
N ASP A 137 -40.29 35.15 4.65
CA ASP A 137 -40.99 36.03 3.70
C ASP A 137 -39.94 37.06 3.15
N ASP A 138 -40.16 37.68 1.98
CA ASP A 138 -40.20 39.16 1.84
C ASP A 138 -40.60 39.61 0.40
N SER A 139 -41.90 39.88 0.25
CA SER A 139 -42.57 41.05 -0.38
C SER A 139 -42.31 41.57 -1.82
N ASP A 140 -43.41 41.41 -2.59
CA ASP A 140 -44.05 42.08 -3.75
C ASP A 140 -43.55 43.37 -4.46
N GLU A 141 -43.96 43.44 -5.75
CA GLU A 141 -44.20 44.59 -6.65
C GLU A 141 -43.22 44.81 -7.85
N GLU A 142 -43.50 44.15 -9.00
CA GLU A 142 -43.44 44.66 -10.40
C GLU A 142 -43.56 43.50 -11.44
N ASP A 143 -44.79 43.04 -11.70
CA ASP A 143 -45.13 41.79 -12.45
C ASP A 143 -44.75 41.80 -13.96
N ASP A 144 -44.33 42.92 -14.54
CA ASP A 144 -43.93 43.00 -15.95
C ASP A 144 -42.41 42.77 -16.19
N THR A 145 -41.56 42.94 -15.17
CA THR A 145 -40.09 42.78 -15.31
C THR A 145 -39.62 41.34 -15.09
N ALA A 146 -40.32 40.58 -14.24
CA ALA A 146 -40.02 39.20 -13.91
C ALA A 146 -40.31 38.23 -15.08
N ALA A 147 -41.37 38.50 -15.86
CA ALA A 147 -41.69 37.71 -17.05
C ALA A 147 -40.58 37.80 -18.12
N LEU A 148 -39.98 38.99 -18.28
CA LEU A 148 -38.94 39.27 -19.28
C LEU A 148 -37.57 38.68 -18.89
N LEU A 149 -37.25 38.60 -17.59
CA LEU A 149 -36.07 37.91 -17.08
C LEU A 149 -36.15 36.39 -17.23
N ARG A 150 -37.35 35.81 -17.06
CA ARG A 150 -37.59 34.37 -17.30
C ARG A 150 -37.49 34.00 -18.77
N GLU A 151 -37.90 34.90 -19.68
CA GLU A 151 -37.69 34.74 -21.11
C GLU A 151 -36.21 34.89 -21.50
N LEU A 152 -35.49 35.85 -20.92
CA LEU A 152 -34.04 35.99 -21.09
C LEU A 152 -33.25 34.79 -20.55
N GLU A 153 -33.67 34.20 -19.42
CA GLU A 153 -33.06 33.00 -18.88
C GLU A 153 -33.31 31.78 -19.77
N LYS A 154 -34.49 31.69 -20.39
CA LYS A 154 -34.80 30.67 -21.40
C LYS A 154 -33.94 30.84 -22.66
N ILE A 155 -33.79 32.06 -23.17
CA ILE A 155 -32.92 32.39 -24.31
C ILE A 155 -31.43 32.15 -23.98
N LYS A 156 -31.01 32.47 -22.75
CA LYS A 156 -29.63 32.26 -22.28
C LYS A 156 -29.33 30.78 -22.10
N ARG A 157 -30.29 29.99 -21.62
CA ARG A 157 -30.17 28.52 -21.50
C ARG A 157 -30.12 27.86 -22.88
N GLU A 158 -30.99 28.26 -23.81
CA GLU A 158 -30.99 27.77 -25.19
C GLU A 158 -29.68 28.13 -25.91
N ARG A 159 -29.19 29.38 -25.78
CA ARG A 159 -27.88 29.76 -26.31
C ARG A 159 -26.70 29.08 -25.62
N ALA A 160 -26.80 28.78 -24.32
CA ALA A 160 -25.75 28.05 -23.61
C ALA A 160 -25.66 26.60 -24.09
N GLU A 161 -26.80 25.97 -24.40
CA GLU A 161 -26.86 24.61 -24.94
C GLU A 161 -26.33 24.55 -26.39
N ASP A 162 -26.73 25.48 -27.25
CA ASP A 162 -26.19 25.57 -28.62
C ASP A 162 -24.69 25.92 -28.64
N LYS A 163 -24.24 26.81 -27.74
CA LYS A 163 -22.82 27.12 -27.60
C LYS A 163 -22.02 25.93 -27.08
N ALA A 164 -22.56 25.19 -26.11
CA ALA A 164 -21.91 23.97 -25.59
C ALA A 164 -21.81 22.88 -26.67
N ARG A 165 -22.82 22.77 -27.54
CA ARG A 165 -22.77 21.86 -28.69
C ARG A 165 -21.71 22.29 -29.71
N LEU A 166 -21.63 23.57 -30.05
CA LEU A 166 -20.62 24.12 -30.96
C LEU A 166 -19.20 23.97 -30.40
N GLU A 167 -19.00 24.24 -29.10
CA GLU A 167 -17.71 24.10 -28.42
C GLU A 167 -17.26 22.63 -28.34
N ARG A 168 -18.19 21.70 -28.20
CA ARG A 168 -17.90 20.25 -28.28
C ARG A 168 -17.46 19.84 -29.68
N GLU A 169 -18.06 20.39 -30.72
CA GLU A 169 -17.67 20.12 -32.10
C GLU A 169 -16.32 20.75 -32.46
N GLN A 170 -16.07 21.99 -32.02
CA GLN A 170 -14.79 22.67 -32.20
C GLN A 170 -13.66 21.97 -31.46
N SER A 171 -13.85 21.62 -30.18
CA SER A 171 -12.85 20.88 -29.40
C SER A 171 -12.57 19.49 -29.97
N ALA A 172 -13.57 18.80 -30.54
CA ALA A 172 -13.36 17.55 -31.26
C ALA A 172 -12.53 17.76 -32.55
N SER A 173 -12.80 18.83 -33.31
CA SER A 173 -12.03 19.15 -34.52
C SER A 173 -10.58 19.54 -34.22
N GLU A 174 -10.35 20.29 -33.13
CA GLU A 174 -9.00 20.66 -32.68
C GLU A 174 -8.23 19.47 -32.09
N ALA A 175 -8.94 18.54 -31.42
CA ALA A 175 -8.33 17.28 -30.97
C ALA A 175 -7.89 16.42 -32.15
N ALA A 176 -8.71 16.31 -33.19
CA ALA A 176 -8.37 15.59 -34.42
C ALA A 176 -7.18 16.22 -35.16
N SER A 177 -7.12 17.56 -35.25
CA SER A 177 -5.98 18.23 -35.88
C SER A 177 -4.69 18.06 -35.05
N ARG A 178 -4.77 18.16 -33.72
CA ARG A 178 -3.62 17.90 -32.83
C ARG A 178 -3.14 16.46 -32.95
N GLU A 179 -4.03 15.49 -33.10
CA GLU A 179 -3.65 14.08 -33.27
C GLU A 179 -2.89 13.86 -34.59
N ILE A 180 -3.32 14.51 -35.67
CA ILE A 180 -2.62 14.49 -36.97
C ILE A 180 -1.24 15.14 -36.85
N ASP A 181 -1.12 16.27 -36.15
CA ASP A 181 0.16 16.95 -35.95
C ASP A 181 1.11 16.12 -35.09
N ILE A 182 0.63 15.48 -34.02
CA ILE A 182 1.45 14.59 -33.17
C ILE A 182 1.93 13.36 -33.95
N ALA A 183 1.07 12.78 -34.79
CA ALA A 183 1.43 11.63 -35.63
C ALA A 183 2.47 12.00 -36.70
N THR A 184 2.43 13.23 -37.22
CA THR A 184 3.32 13.69 -38.29
C THR A 184 4.60 14.37 -37.80
N ALA A 185 4.62 14.88 -36.56
CA ALA A 185 5.74 15.59 -35.96
C ALA A 185 6.94 14.70 -35.63
N ASN A 186 6.83 13.36 -35.68
CA ASN A 186 7.95 12.46 -35.44
C ASN A 186 8.69 12.12 -36.75
N PRO A 187 9.86 12.74 -37.01
CA PRO A 187 10.62 12.49 -38.24
C PRO A 187 11.19 11.07 -38.33
N LEU A 188 11.26 10.32 -37.22
CA LEU A 188 11.71 8.92 -37.22
C LEU A 188 10.62 7.94 -37.68
N LEU A 189 9.34 8.32 -37.59
CA LEU A 189 8.24 7.49 -38.12
C LEU A 189 8.02 7.74 -39.63
N ASN A 190 8.28 8.97 -40.09
CA ASN A 190 8.10 9.38 -41.49
C ASN A 190 9.42 9.45 -42.30
N LEU A 191 10.42 8.64 -41.94
CA LEU A 191 11.74 8.57 -42.61
C LEU A 191 11.65 8.39 -44.13
N ALA A 192 10.62 7.70 -44.62
CA ALA A 192 10.39 7.47 -46.04
C ALA A 192 10.06 8.76 -46.83
N ALA A 193 9.44 9.75 -46.19
CA ALA A 193 9.10 11.03 -46.82
C ALA A 193 10.29 12.02 -46.79
N ALA A 194 11.13 11.98 -45.76
CA ALA A 194 12.23 12.92 -45.58
C ALA A 194 13.48 12.61 -46.43
N LEU A 195 13.71 11.34 -46.82
CA LEU A 195 14.95 10.93 -47.50
C LEU A 195 14.83 10.82 -49.04
N GLY A 196 13.64 11.06 -49.63
CA GLY A 196 13.47 11.24 -51.07
C GLY A 196 13.94 10.07 -51.97
N GLN A 197 14.09 8.86 -51.43
CA GLN A 197 14.68 7.72 -52.13
C GLN A 197 13.61 6.69 -52.54
N PRO A 198 13.42 6.40 -53.84
CA PRO A 198 12.40 5.47 -54.29
C PRO A 198 12.96 4.04 -54.32
N THR A 199 12.88 3.31 -53.20
CA THR A 199 13.17 1.87 -53.21
C THR A 199 12.37 1.11 -52.15
N ASN A 200 11.24 0.52 -52.57
CA ASN A 200 10.75 -0.86 -52.28
C ASN A 200 11.09 -1.53 -50.93
N ILE A 201 11.08 -0.80 -49.83
CA ILE A 201 11.17 -1.34 -48.47
C ILE A 201 9.90 -0.92 -47.73
N ASN A 202 8.94 -1.85 -47.67
CA ASN A 202 7.72 -1.69 -46.91
C ASN A 202 8.08 -1.69 -45.41
N THR A 203 8.00 -0.52 -44.77
CA THR A 203 8.17 -0.35 -43.31
C THR A 203 6.89 -0.62 -42.54
N THR A 204 5.79 -0.97 -43.23
CA THR A 204 4.50 -1.36 -42.64
C THR A 204 4.43 -2.86 -42.30
N ALA A 205 5.47 -3.63 -42.64
CA ALA A 205 5.61 -5.01 -42.20
C ALA A 205 6.62 -5.08 -41.04
N PRO A 206 6.24 -5.60 -39.87
CA PRO A 206 7.15 -5.72 -38.73
C PRO A 206 8.20 -6.80 -39.06
N GLY A 207 9.35 -6.42 -39.63
CA GLY A 207 10.38 -7.43 -39.93
C GLY A 207 11.60 -7.05 -40.77
N THR A 208 11.72 -5.85 -41.35
CA THR A 208 12.80 -5.59 -42.34
C THR A 208 14.12 -5.03 -41.77
N PHE A 209 14.26 -5.00 -40.44
CA PHE A 209 15.56 -4.93 -39.75
C PHE A 209 15.75 -6.19 -38.87
N ALA A 210 15.43 -7.37 -39.40
CA ALA A 210 15.70 -8.62 -38.73
C ALA A 210 17.21 -8.91 -38.77
N VAL A 211 17.88 -8.70 -37.64
CA VAL A 211 19.26 -9.15 -37.40
C VAL A 211 19.35 -10.63 -37.74
N LYS A 212 19.93 -10.95 -38.91
CA LYS A 212 19.86 -12.29 -39.54
C LYS A 212 20.56 -13.38 -38.73
N ARG A 213 21.51 -13.00 -37.88
CA ARG A 213 22.10 -13.86 -36.86
C ARG A 213 22.71 -12.98 -35.78
N ARG A 214 22.23 -13.12 -34.55
CA ARG A 214 22.85 -12.46 -33.39
C ARG A 214 24.11 -13.25 -33.01
N TRP A 215 25.16 -12.55 -32.57
CA TRP A 215 26.41 -13.18 -32.13
C TRP A 215 26.16 -14.20 -31.00
N ASP A 216 25.11 -13.98 -30.21
CA ASP A 216 24.61 -14.86 -29.15
C ASP A 216 23.91 -16.14 -29.63
N ASP A 217 23.61 -16.28 -30.92
CA ASP A 217 22.74 -17.37 -31.38
C ASP A 217 23.44 -18.74 -31.38
N ASP A 218 24.77 -18.72 -31.54
CA ASP A 218 25.67 -19.89 -31.54
C ASP A 218 26.14 -20.27 -30.12
N LEU A 219 25.64 -19.59 -29.09
CA LEU A 219 25.94 -19.94 -27.71
C LEU A 219 25.11 -21.15 -27.29
N ILE A 220 25.81 -22.22 -26.91
CA ILE A 220 25.22 -23.46 -26.39
C ILE A 220 24.49 -23.28 -25.04
N PHE A 221 24.69 -22.14 -24.38
CA PHE A 221 24.05 -21.81 -23.11
C PHE A 221 23.39 -20.43 -23.18
N LYS A 222 22.07 -20.39 -23.00
CA LYS A 222 21.28 -19.15 -23.03
C LYS A 222 20.63 -18.93 -21.66
N ASN A 223 20.72 -17.70 -21.13
CA ASN A 223 19.92 -17.22 -19.98
C ASN A 223 19.94 -18.07 -18.69
N GLN A 224 21.05 -18.71 -18.34
CA GLN A 224 21.15 -19.63 -17.18
C GLN A 224 20.83 -18.99 -15.81
N ALA A 225 21.04 -17.68 -15.67
CA ALA A 225 20.97 -16.99 -14.39
C ALA A 225 19.66 -16.19 -14.18
N MET A 226 18.68 -16.33 -15.06
CA MET A 226 17.43 -15.55 -14.98
C MET A 226 16.73 -15.69 -13.62
N SER A 227 16.69 -16.89 -13.06
CA SER A 227 16.06 -17.17 -11.75
C SER A 227 16.99 -16.94 -10.54
N SER A 228 18.23 -16.50 -10.74
CA SER A 228 19.17 -16.29 -9.63
C SER A 228 18.95 -14.95 -8.91
N ARG A 229 18.23 -14.02 -9.54
CA ARG A 229 17.86 -12.70 -9.00
C ARG A 229 16.82 -12.76 -7.89
N ASP A 230 15.95 -13.78 -7.92
CA ASP A 230 14.87 -13.93 -6.94
C ASP A 230 15.29 -14.61 -5.64
N LYS A 231 16.58 -14.97 -5.51
CA LYS A 231 17.09 -15.54 -4.26
C LYS A 231 17.04 -14.47 -3.18
N PRO A 232 16.20 -14.65 -2.15
CA PRO A 232 16.08 -13.65 -1.12
C PRO A 232 17.44 -13.48 -0.44
N GLN A 233 17.89 -12.24 -0.34
CA GLN A 233 19.16 -11.89 0.29
C GLN A 233 18.86 -11.47 1.74
N GLY A 234 19.57 -12.04 2.71
CA GLY A 234 19.53 -11.56 4.08
C GLY A 234 18.70 -12.36 5.07
N GLN A 235 18.45 -13.65 4.83
CA GLN A 235 17.93 -14.55 5.86
C GLN A 235 18.87 -14.54 7.07
N PHE A 236 18.31 -14.15 8.21
CA PHE A 236 18.97 -14.38 9.47
C PHE A 236 18.94 -15.88 9.79
N VAL A 237 20.11 -16.42 10.09
CA VAL A 237 20.28 -17.81 10.53
C VAL A 237 20.92 -17.77 11.91
N ASN A 238 20.28 -18.39 12.91
CA ASN A 238 20.85 -18.52 14.25
C ASN A 238 21.90 -19.65 14.31
N ASP A 239 22.94 -19.53 13.49
CA ASP A 239 24.06 -20.46 13.40
C ASP A 239 25.30 -19.71 12.91
N LEU A 240 26.33 -19.64 13.76
CA LEU A 240 27.55 -18.89 13.48
C LEU A 240 28.31 -19.38 12.24
N LEU A 241 28.20 -20.65 11.85
CA LEU A 241 28.94 -21.21 10.72
C LEU A 241 28.14 -21.19 9.41
N ARG A 242 26.81 -21.19 9.50
CA ARG A 242 25.92 -21.22 8.32
C ARG A 242 25.35 -19.86 7.94
N THR A 243 25.60 -18.82 8.74
CA THR A 243 25.25 -17.45 8.38
C THR A 243 25.88 -17.03 7.04
N GLU A 244 25.16 -16.19 6.30
CA GLU A 244 25.70 -15.54 5.10
C GLU A 244 26.93 -14.67 5.42
N PHE A 245 26.99 -14.12 6.64
CA PHE A 245 28.19 -13.44 7.13
C PHE A 245 29.40 -14.38 7.15
N HIS A 246 29.28 -15.55 7.77
CA HIS A 246 30.39 -16.49 7.87
C HIS A 246 30.80 -17.02 6.50
N LYS A 247 29.84 -17.36 5.63
CA LYS A 247 30.14 -17.78 4.24
C LYS A 247 30.92 -16.71 3.48
N LYS A 248 30.50 -15.44 3.57
CA LYS A 248 31.20 -14.30 2.93
C LYS A 248 32.57 -14.05 3.55
N PHE A 249 32.68 -14.16 4.88
CA PHE A 249 33.94 -14.04 5.60
C PHE A 249 34.95 -15.11 5.15
N MET A 250 34.55 -16.38 5.13
CA MET A 250 35.38 -17.49 4.65
C MET A 250 35.76 -17.31 3.17
N SER A 251 34.80 -16.92 2.32
CA SER A 251 35.08 -16.61 0.91
C SER A 251 36.12 -15.49 0.75
N LYS A 252 36.07 -14.45 1.57
CA LYS A 252 36.98 -13.30 1.50
C LYS A 252 38.39 -13.67 1.95
N PHE A 253 38.53 -14.42 3.04
CA PHE A 253 39.82 -14.63 3.70
C PHE A 253 40.51 -15.95 3.38
N ILE A 254 39.80 -16.94 2.82
CA ILE A 254 40.37 -18.26 2.51
C ILE A 254 40.53 -18.50 1.01
N LYS A 255 39.62 -17.97 0.15
CA LYS A 255 39.72 -18.19 -1.31
C LYS A 255 40.64 -17.21 -2.03
N SER A 256 40.91 -16.03 -1.48
CA SER A 256 41.81 -15.05 -2.11
C SER A 256 43.30 -15.35 -1.91
N SER A 257 43.67 -16.24 -0.99
CA SER A 257 45.08 -16.58 -0.70
C SER A 257 45.68 -17.66 -1.62
N GLN A 258 44.87 -18.35 -2.44
CA GLN A 258 45.37 -19.36 -3.38
C GLN A 258 45.74 -18.82 -4.76
N LEU A 259 45.32 -17.60 -5.11
CA LEU A 259 45.63 -17.01 -6.43
C LEU A 259 46.99 -16.30 -6.47
N GLU A 260 47.54 -15.87 -5.33
CA GLU A 260 48.90 -15.27 -5.28
C GLU A 260 50.03 -16.31 -5.37
N LEU A 261 49.76 -17.60 -5.15
CA LEU A 261 50.79 -18.64 -5.24
C LEU A 261 50.96 -19.26 -6.64
N TYR A 262 50.18 -18.83 -7.63
CA TYR A 262 50.25 -19.33 -9.02
C TYR A 262 50.62 -18.27 -10.07
N THR A 263 51.21 -17.15 -9.66
CA THR A 263 51.78 -16.15 -10.58
C THR A 263 53.27 -15.97 -10.31
N VAL A 264 54.04 -17.06 -10.46
CA VAL A 264 55.47 -16.98 -10.72
C VAL A 264 55.75 -17.86 -11.93
N ARG A 265 55.78 -17.23 -13.10
CA ARG A 265 56.56 -17.69 -14.23
C ARG A 265 57.12 -16.48 -14.97
#